data_AF-A0A8T4QG93-F1
#
_entry.id   AF-A0A8T4QG93-F1
#
_cell.length_a   1.000
_cell.length_b   1.000
_cell.length_c   1.000
_cell.angle_alpha   90.00
_cell.angle_beta   90.00
_cell.angle_gamma   90.00
#
_symmetry.space_group_name_H-M   'P 1'
#
loop_
_entity.id
_entity.type
_entity.pdbx_description
1 polymer ?
#
loop_
_entity_poly.entity_id
_entity_poly.type
_entity_poly.pdbx_seq_one_letter_code
_entity_poly.pdbx_strand_id
1 'polypeptide(L)'
;MLEQNQEEAFRTLQTLLKGIAEKEEREFTSRKAVARDGFFGAIPESAASLYIHLSHKISNRHPYIAELQARLGTDNVLVTIAPDRSGQSFYNGSLDKTAKAEKTRRVIEPFEKFSANKSVDAIVYLCDYVCDGYQDPIFPDSVQTEWHIWRPIRLAEELQKPLVVGYQNNFCFRAECYEREFITDREKIKCPVTIARIWPL
;
A
#
# COMPACT_ATOMS: atom_id res chain seq x y z
N MET A 1 -28.30 14.29 -49.79
CA MET A 1 -27.38 15.33 -49.25
C MET A 1 -27.36 15.38 -47.73
N LEU A 2 -28.50 15.45 -47.03
CA LEU A 2 -28.50 15.45 -45.55
C LEU A 2 -27.91 14.17 -44.92
N GLU A 3 -28.20 12.99 -45.47
CA GLU A 3 -27.71 11.70 -44.95
C GLU A 3 -26.20 11.51 -45.14
N GLN A 4 -25.65 11.89 -46.31
CA GLN A 4 -24.20 11.87 -46.56
C GLN A 4 -23.42 12.78 -45.61
N ASN A 5 -23.98 13.94 -45.28
CA ASN A 5 -23.35 14.91 -44.37
C ASN A 5 -23.35 14.41 -42.91
N GLN A 6 -24.37 13.63 -42.53
CA GLN A 6 -24.43 12.96 -41.22
C GLN A 6 -23.43 11.79 -41.13
N GLU A 7 -23.26 11.02 -42.20
CA GLU A 7 -22.34 9.89 -42.23
C GLU A 7 -20.87 10.35 -42.16
N GLU A 8 -20.53 11.45 -42.85
CA GLU A 8 -19.20 12.06 -42.79
C GLU A 8 -18.90 12.68 -41.42
N ALA A 9 -19.88 13.35 -40.80
CA ALA A 9 -19.78 13.86 -39.44
C ALA A 9 -19.59 12.72 -38.42
N PHE A 10 -20.30 11.60 -38.58
CA PHE A 10 -20.16 10.44 -37.69
C PHE A 10 -18.78 9.78 -37.81
N ARG A 11 -18.25 9.60 -39.03
CA ARG A 11 -16.88 9.08 -39.24
C ARG A 11 -15.81 10.00 -38.66
N THR A 12 -16.01 11.31 -38.77
CA THR A 12 -15.12 12.32 -38.17
C THR A 12 -15.13 12.21 -36.64
N LEU A 13 -16.31 12.09 -36.04
CA LEU A 13 -16.46 11.91 -34.59
C LEU A 13 -15.81 10.61 -34.10
N GLN A 14 -16.02 9.49 -34.81
CA GLN A 14 -15.38 8.21 -34.48
C GLN A 14 -13.85 8.30 -34.51
N THR A 15 -13.30 8.98 -35.52
CA THR A 15 -11.85 9.18 -35.66
C THR A 15 -11.30 10.04 -34.52
N LEU A 16 -12.00 11.12 -34.16
CA LEU A 16 -11.64 11.98 -33.03
C LEU A 16 -11.66 11.20 -31.71
N LEU A 17 -12.74 10.46 -31.43
CA LEU A 17 -12.88 9.67 -30.21
C LEU A 17 -11.79 8.59 -30.12
N LYS A 18 -11.46 7.93 -31.23
CA LYS A 18 -10.35 6.97 -31.28
C LYS A 18 -9.01 7.64 -30.96
N GLY A 19 -8.73 8.80 -31.55
CA GLY A 19 -7.51 9.57 -31.27
C GLY A 19 -7.41 10.03 -29.82
N ILE A 20 -8.54 10.42 -29.20
CA ILE A 20 -8.60 10.74 -27.76
C ILE A 20 -8.31 9.50 -26.93
N ALA A 21 -8.96 8.36 -27.21
CA ALA A 21 -8.75 7.12 -26.48
C ALA A 21 -7.28 6.64 -26.53
N GLU A 22 -6.66 6.66 -27.72
CA GLU A 22 -5.25 6.29 -27.89
C GLU A 22 -4.28 7.25 -27.17
N LYS A 23 -4.64 8.53 -27.06
CA LYS A 23 -3.88 9.50 -26.28
C LYS A 23 -4.02 9.22 -24.79
N GLU A 24 -5.24 9.02 -24.30
CA GLU A 24 -5.50 8.71 -22.89
C GLU A 24 -4.83 7.40 -22.45
N GLU A 25 -4.83 6.37 -23.29
CA GLU A 25 -4.17 5.09 -23.02
C GLU A 25 -2.64 5.24 -22.91
N ARG A 26 -2.02 6.03 -23.79
CA ARG A 26 -0.58 6.33 -23.71
C ARG A 26 -0.22 7.11 -22.45
N GLU A 27 -0.99 8.15 -22.14
CA GLU A 27 -0.79 8.94 -20.92
C GLU A 27 -1.03 8.11 -19.65
N PHE A 28 -2.02 7.22 -19.67
CA PHE A 28 -2.27 6.29 -18.58
C PHE A 28 -1.10 5.32 -18.38
N THR A 29 -0.63 4.69 -19.45
CA THR A 29 0.51 3.77 -19.42
C THR A 29 1.79 4.47 -18.93
N SER A 30 2.06 5.68 -19.43
CA SER A 30 3.20 6.49 -18.99
C SER A 30 3.14 6.83 -17.50
N ARG A 31 1.96 7.21 -16.98
CA ARG A 31 1.77 7.48 -15.54
C ARG A 31 1.94 6.22 -14.69
N LYS A 32 1.46 5.07 -15.18
CA LYS A 32 1.62 3.77 -14.51
C LYS A 32 3.09 3.38 -14.39
N ALA A 33 3.88 3.58 -15.45
CA ALA A 33 5.32 3.33 -15.44
C ALA A 33 6.07 4.24 -14.47
N VAL A 34 5.82 5.56 -14.50
CA VAL A 34 6.44 6.51 -13.57
C VAL A 34 6.11 6.19 -12.11
N ALA A 35 4.85 5.85 -11.82
CA ALA A 35 4.41 5.45 -10.49
C ALA A 35 5.12 4.17 -10.01
N ARG A 36 5.23 3.17 -10.88
CA ARG A 36 5.97 1.93 -10.63
C ARG A 36 7.43 2.21 -10.31
N ASP A 37 8.11 2.94 -11.18
CA ASP A 37 9.54 3.22 -11.05
C ASP A 37 9.83 4.07 -9.81
N GLY A 38 8.95 5.02 -9.49
CA GLY A 38 9.02 5.81 -8.25
C GLY A 38 8.87 4.95 -7.00
N PHE A 39 7.96 3.98 -6.98
CA PHE A 39 7.82 3.05 -5.86
C PHE A 39 9.08 2.17 -5.68
N PHE A 40 9.58 1.57 -6.76
CA PHE A 40 10.76 0.69 -6.67
C PHE A 40 12.05 1.45 -6.42
N GLY A 41 12.16 2.69 -6.89
CA GLY A 41 13.28 3.59 -6.59
C GLY A 41 13.29 4.08 -5.14
N ALA A 42 12.17 4.00 -4.42
CA ALA A 42 12.10 4.31 -3.00
C ALA A 42 12.68 3.20 -2.10
N ILE A 43 12.86 2.00 -2.63
CA ILE A 43 13.47 0.88 -1.92
C ILE A 43 14.99 1.05 -2.02
N PRO A 44 15.74 1.01 -0.90
CA PRO A 44 17.19 1.16 -0.93
C PRO A 44 17.84 0.19 -1.93
N GLU A 45 18.74 0.67 -2.77
CA GLU A 45 19.42 -0.17 -3.76
C GLU A 45 20.21 -1.31 -3.13
N SER A 46 20.72 -1.09 -1.91
CA SER A 46 21.45 -2.07 -1.11
C SER A 46 20.55 -3.04 -0.33
N ALA A 47 19.21 -2.95 -0.47
CA ALA A 47 18.31 -3.82 0.27
C ALA A 47 18.46 -5.27 -0.21
N ALA A 48 18.83 -6.17 0.70
CA ALA A 48 18.93 -7.60 0.46
C ALA A 48 17.69 -8.34 0.98
N SER A 49 17.01 -7.81 2.00
CA SER A 49 15.76 -8.40 2.52
C SER A 49 14.72 -7.36 2.93
N LEU A 50 13.46 -7.69 2.64
CA LEU A 50 12.31 -6.82 2.86
C LEU A 50 11.27 -7.48 3.76
N TYR A 51 10.63 -6.65 4.58
CA TYR A 51 9.37 -6.99 5.23
C TYR A 51 8.23 -6.25 4.52
N ILE A 52 7.29 -6.99 3.93
CA ILE A 52 6.09 -6.46 3.30
C ILE A 52 4.89 -6.75 4.22
N HIS A 53 4.17 -5.70 4.57
CA HIS A 53 2.90 -5.78 5.26
C HIS A 53 1.77 -5.30 4.35
N LEU A 54 0.73 -6.11 4.20
CA LEU A 54 -0.42 -5.81 3.35
C LEU A 54 -1.62 -5.40 4.20
N SER A 55 -2.34 -4.37 3.76
CA SER A 55 -3.75 -4.23 4.12
C SER A 55 -4.53 -5.48 3.71
N HIS A 56 -5.60 -5.81 4.44
CA HIS A 56 -6.51 -6.91 4.09
C HIS A 56 -7.22 -6.68 2.74
N LYS A 57 -7.25 -5.44 2.24
CA LYS A 57 -7.82 -5.12 0.92
C LYS A 57 -6.85 -5.31 -0.25
N ILE A 58 -5.57 -5.59 0.04
CA ILE A 58 -4.57 -5.89 -0.98
C ILE A 58 -4.35 -7.39 -1.08
N SER A 59 -4.43 -7.90 -2.31
CA SER A 59 -4.13 -9.29 -2.61
C SER A 59 -2.67 -9.62 -2.29
N ASN A 60 -2.43 -10.78 -1.68
CA ASN A 60 -1.07 -11.33 -1.52
C ASN A 60 -0.43 -11.78 -2.84
N ARG A 61 -1.19 -11.75 -3.94
CA ARG A 61 -0.69 -11.95 -5.31
C ARG A 61 -0.49 -10.62 -6.04
N HIS A 62 -0.39 -9.50 -5.31
CA HIS A 62 -0.18 -8.20 -5.92
C HIS A 62 1.10 -8.23 -6.78
N PRO A 63 1.08 -7.72 -8.02
CA PRO A 63 2.22 -7.82 -8.94
C PRO A 63 3.53 -7.25 -8.39
N TYR A 64 3.46 -6.22 -7.54
CA TYR A 64 4.64 -5.66 -6.88
C TYR A 64 5.32 -6.64 -5.91
N ILE A 65 4.55 -7.53 -5.25
CA ILE A 65 5.12 -8.57 -4.39
C ILE A 65 5.92 -9.55 -5.25
N ALA A 66 5.33 -9.99 -6.36
CA ALA A 66 5.98 -10.91 -7.29
C ALA A 66 7.26 -10.29 -7.87
N GLU A 67 7.24 -9.00 -8.21
CA GLU A 67 8.41 -8.28 -8.71
C GLU A 67 9.52 -8.16 -7.64
N LEU A 68 9.17 -7.85 -6.38
CA LEU A 68 10.13 -7.81 -5.28
C LEU A 68 10.74 -9.19 -5.00
N GLN A 69 9.92 -10.24 -5.03
CA GLN A 69 10.37 -11.62 -4.88
C GLN A 69 11.27 -12.06 -6.05
N ALA A 70 10.98 -11.60 -7.28
CA ALA A 70 11.83 -11.87 -8.43
C ALA A 70 13.20 -11.15 -8.33
N ARG A 71 13.21 -9.91 -7.80
CA ARG A 71 14.44 -9.12 -7.64
C ARG A 71 15.34 -9.62 -6.50
N LEU A 72 14.75 -9.99 -5.36
CA LEU A 72 15.48 -10.29 -4.12
C LEU A 72 15.52 -11.78 -3.77
N GLY A 73 14.67 -12.60 -4.39
CA GLY A 73 14.43 -13.99 -4.01
C GLY A 73 13.30 -14.12 -2.98
N THR A 74 12.45 -15.13 -3.15
CA THR A 74 11.28 -15.38 -2.30
C THR A 74 11.62 -15.47 -0.81
N ASP A 75 12.75 -16.11 -0.47
CA ASP A 75 13.17 -16.29 0.92
C ASP A 75 13.65 -15.00 1.60
N ASN A 76 13.92 -13.95 0.82
CA ASN A 76 14.36 -12.64 1.29
C ASN A 76 13.21 -11.62 1.41
N VAL A 77 11.98 -12.03 1.10
CA VAL A 77 10.80 -11.17 1.19
C VAL A 77 9.76 -11.82 2.10
N LEU A 78 9.62 -11.32 3.32
CA LEU A 78 8.53 -11.72 4.21
C LEU A 78 7.26 -10.96 3.84
N VAL A 79 6.16 -11.66 3.60
CA VAL A 79 4.84 -11.06 3.37
C VAL A 79 3.91 -11.41 4.52
N THR A 80 3.28 -10.40 5.10
CA THR A 80 2.21 -10.56 6.10
C THR A 80 0.99 -9.73 5.71
N ILE A 81 -0.19 -10.10 6.19
CA ILE A 81 -1.45 -9.44 5.83
C ILE A 81 -2.20 -9.09 7.11
N ALA A 82 -2.71 -7.87 7.18
CA ALA A 82 -3.69 -7.46 8.16
C ALA A 82 -4.92 -8.40 8.09
N PRO A 83 -5.52 -8.82 9.21
CA PRO A 83 -6.78 -9.56 9.18
C PRO A 83 -7.95 -8.72 8.66
N ASP A 84 -8.93 -9.35 8.04
CA ASP A 84 -10.10 -8.68 7.42
C ASP A 84 -10.98 -7.90 8.42
N ARG A 85 -10.88 -8.20 9.72
CA ARG A 85 -11.63 -7.54 10.82
C ARG A 85 -10.74 -6.77 11.79
N SER A 86 -9.51 -6.47 11.38
CA SER A 86 -8.49 -5.89 12.27
C SER A 86 -8.59 -4.38 12.50
N GLY A 87 -9.66 -3.73 11.99
CA GLY A 87 -9.96 -2.32 12.23
C GLY A 87 -10.14 -1.97 13.73
N GLN A 88 -10.25 -2.97 14.59
CA GLN A 88 -10.26 -2.80 16.05
C GLN A 88 -9.12 -3.62 16.65
N SER A 89 -7.95 -3.03 16.81
CA SER A 89 -6.97 -3.63 17.70
C SER A 89 -6.18 -2.54 18.40
N PHE A 90 -6.57 -2.33 19.64
CA PHE A 90 -5.92 -1.48 20.59
C PHE A 90 -4.45 -1.90 20.73
N TYR A 91 -3.54 -1.00 20.37
CA TYR A 91 -2.15 -1.09 20.77
C TYR A 91 -2.09 -1.33 22.29
N ASN A 92 -1.31 -2.32 22.72
CA ASN A 92 -1.13 -2.68 24.14
C ASN A 92 -2.43 -2.89 24.93
N GLY A 93 -3.38 -3.67 24.43
CA GLY A 93 -4.51 -4.03 25.29
C GLY A 93 -5.72 -4.65 24.63
N SER A 94 -5.57 -5.40 23.53
CA SER A 94 -6.69 -6.18 22.98
C SER A 94 -7.30 -7.05 24.08
N LEU A 95 -8.43 -6.61 24.63
CA LEU A 95 -9.28 -7.41 25.51
C LEU A 95 -9.80 -8.64 24.76
N ASP A 96 -9.80 -8.59 23.42
CA ASP A 96 -10.03 -9.73 22.56
C ASP A 96 -8.77 -10.60 22.46
N LYS A 97 -8.79 -11.73 23.17
CA LYS A 97 -7.74 -12.74 23.14
C LYS A 97 -7.63 -13.42 21.77
N THR A 98 -8.71 -13.47 21.00
CA THR A 98 -8.75 -14.11 19.67
C THR A 98 -7.96 -13.27 18.67
N ALA A 99 -8.23 -11.96 18.62
CA ALA A 99 -7.47 -11.03 17.80
C ALA A 99 -5.97 -11.05 18.18
N LYS A 100 -5.64 -11.05 19.48
CA LYS A 100 -4.25 -11.14 19.92
C LYS A 100 -3.55 -12.41 19.45
N ALA A 101 -4.20 -13.57 19.57
CA ALA A 101 -3.65 -14.85 19.11
C ALA A 101 -3.45 -14.86 17.58
N GLU A 102 -4.39 -14.28 16.83
CA GLU A 102 -4.25 -14.14 15.38
C GLU A 102 -3.06 -13.23 15.02
N LYS A 103 -2.78 -12.20 15.83
CA LYS A 103 -1.66 -11.27 15.63
C LYS A 103 -0.34 -11.94 15.78
N THR A 104 -0.23 -12.67 16.88
CA THR A 104 0.95 -13.45 17.18
C THR A 104 1.24 -14.40 16.03
N ARG A 105 0.23 -15.20 15.63
CA ARG A 105 0.41 -16.23 14.59
C ARG A 105 0.66 -15.70 13.17
N ARG A 106 -0.03 -14.63 12.75
CA ARG A 106 0.01 -14.15 11.35
C ARG A 106 1.07 -13.10 11.07
N VAL A 107 1.50 -12.36 12.10
CA VAL A 107 2.36 -11.19 11.90
C VAL A 107 3.61 -11.27 12.77
N ILE A 108 3.47 -11.48 14.08
CA ILE A 108 4.61 -11.41 15.02
C ILE A 108 5.54 -12.62 14.85
N GLU A 109 5.04 -13.85 14.98
CA GLU A 109 5.85 -15.06 14.87
C GLU A 109 6.54 -15.20 13.49
N PRO A 110 5.86 -14.93 12.34
CA PRO A 110 6.54 -14.92 11.06
C PRO A 110 7.66 -13.87 10.98
N PHE A 111 7.42 -12.68 11.55
CA PHE A 111 8.42 -11.62 11.59
C PHE A 111 9.62 -12.00 12.45
N GLU A 112 9.41 -12.53 13.65
CA GLU A 112 10.46 -12.99 14.56
C GLU A 112 11.29 -14.10 13.91
N LYS A 113 10.64 -15.09 13.28
CA LYS A 113 11.33 -16.18 12.57
C LYS A 113 12.17 -15.67 11.40
N PHE A 114 11.66 -14.69 10.66
CA PHE A 114 12.38 -14.07 9.54
C PHE A 114 13.57 -13.25 10.04
N SER A 115 13.35 -12.39 11.01
CA SER A 115 14.36 -11.48 11.58
C SER A 115 15.43 -12.19 12.40
N ALA A 116 15.16 -13.39 12.91
CA ALA A 116 16.18 -14.24 13.53
C ALA A 116 17.28 -14.69 12.55
N ASN A 117 16.97 -14.73 11.25
CA ASN A 117 17.89 -15.23 10.22
C ASN A 117 18.30 -14.16 9.19
N LYS A 118 17.58 -13.03 9.13
CA LYS A 118 17.78 -11.99 8.11
C LYS A 118 17.65 -10.59 8.71
N SER A 119 18.51 -9.67 8.28
CA SER A 119 18.32 -8.23 8.54
C SER A 119 17.13 -7.72 7.73
N VAL A 120 16.22 -6.95 8.33
CA VAL A 120 15.21 -6.23 7.55
C VAL A 120 15.84 -4.92 7.10
N ASP A 121 16.00 -4.72 5.79
CA ASP A 121 16.66 -3.54 5.25
C ASP A 121 15.68 -2.42 4.94
N ALA A 122 14.43 -2.76 4.62
CA ALA A 122 13.32 -1.83 4.51
C ALA A 122 11.99 -2.51 4.83
N ILE A 123 11.02 -1.68 5.22
CA ILE A 123 9.64 -2.10 5.44
C ILE A 123 8.78 -1.52 4.33
N VAL A 124 7.94 -2.35 3.74
CA VAL A 124 7.00 -1.98 2.69
C VAL A 124 5.59 -2.19 3.23
N TYR A 125 4.75 -1.17 3.15
CA TYR A 125 3.32 -1.29 3.40
C TYR A 125 2.55 -1.13 2.09
N LEU A 126 1.75 -2.14 1.70
CA LEU A 126 0.87 -2.04 0.54
C LEU A 126 -0.58 -1.99 1.01
N CYS A 127 -1.32 -1.00 0.53
CA CYS A 127 -2.72 -0.78 0.91
C CYS A 127 -3.58 -0.34 -0.27
N ASP A 128 -4.89 -0.54 -0.14
CA ASP A 128 -5.83 0.03 -1.09
C ASP A 128 -6.04 1.51 -0.70
N TYR A 129 -6.41 1.71 0.57
CA TYR A 129 -6.40 3.00 1.23
C TYR A 129 -5.45 2.96 2.42
N VAL A 130 -4.71 4.04 2.65
CA VAL A 130 -3.81 4.12 3.82
C VAL A 130 -4.55 3.88 5.15
N CYS A 131 -5.82 4.27 5.20
CA CYS A 131 -6.68 4.13 6.36
C CYS A 131 -7.56 2.87 6.34
N ASP A 132 -7.11 1.79 5.71
CA ASP A 132 -7.94 0.60 5.48
C ASP A 132 -8.49 -0.08 6.75
N GLY A 133 -8.00 0.30 7.93
CA GLY A 133 -8.53 -0.14 9.22
C GLY A 133 -9.73 0.67 9.73
N TYR A 134 -10.02 1.86 9.19
CA TYR A 134 -11.06 2.75 9.73
C TYR A 134 -12.46 2.35 9.22
N GLN A 135 -13.24 1.65 10.03
CA GLN A 135 -14.62 1.21 9.69
C GLN A 135 -15.67 1.88 10.59
N ASP A 136 -16.14 3.08 10.21
CA ASP A 136 -17.33 3.86 10.67
C ASP A 136 -18.38 3.15 11.60
N PRO A 137 -19.00 3.80 12.63
CA PRO A 137 -19.14 5.25 12.75
C PRO A 137 -18.72 6.00 14.00
N ILE A 138 -18.26 5.35 15.06
CA ILE A 138 -17.86 6.07 16.27
C ILE A 138 -16.63 5.36 16.84
N PHE A 139 -15.44 5.90 16.56
CA PHE A 139 -14.25 5.52 17.29
C PHE A 139 -13.69 6.74 17.99
N PRO A 140 -13.41 6.66 19.30
CA PRO A 140 -12.67 7.71 19.98
C PRO A 140 -11.28 7.86 19.35
N ASP A 141 -10.70 9.06 19.45
CA ASP A 141 -9.37 9.42 18.94
C ASP A 141 -8.23 8.49 19.42
N SER A 142 -8.51 7.62 20.40
CA SER A 142 -7.62 6.60 20.95
C SER A 142 -7.61 5.26 20.20
N VAL A 143 -8.48 5.05 19.19
CA VAL A 143 -8.51 3.80 18.43
C VAL A 143 -7.47 3.83 17.33
N GLN A 144 -6.34 3.18 17.59
CA GLN A 144 -5.29 2.91 16.62
C GLN A 144 -5.57 1.57 15.96
N THR A 145 -5.49 1.49 14.62
CA THR A 145 -5.64 0.22 13.90
C THR A 145 -4.28 -0.47 13.84
N GLU A 146 -3.94 -1.20 14.90
CA GLU A 146 -2.59 -1.74 15.09
C GLU A 146 -2.16 -2.69 13.96
N TRP A 147 -3.07 -3.20 13.15
CA TRP A 147 -2.78 -4.17 12.08
C TRP A 147 -2.65 -3.58 10.70
N HIS A 148 -2.85 -2.28 10.53
CA HIS A 148 -2.73 -1.64 9.23
C HIS A 148 -1.46 -0.83 9.22
N ILE A 149 -1.52 0.46 8.88
CA ILE A 149 -0.31 1.26 8.67
C ILE A 149 0.48 1.53 9.96
N TRP A 150 -0.15 1.46 11.13
CA TRP A 150 0.55 1.65 12.41
C TRP A 150 1.64 0.62 12.69
N ARG A 151 1.40 -0.66 12.35
CA ARG A 151 2.43 -1.71 12.54
C ARG A 151 3.71 -1.43 11.75
N PRO A 152 3.68 -1.25 10.42
CA PRO A 152 4.89 -1.01 9.64
C PRO A 152 5.54 0.32 10.00
N ILE A 153 4.79 1.35 10.38
CA ILE A 153 5.34 2.60 10.95
C ILE A 153 6.16 2.31 12.21
N ARG A 154 5.53 1.72 13.24
CA ARG A 154 6.19 1.51 14.52
C ARG A 154 7.37 0.58 14.40
N LEU A 155 7.22 -0.48 13.61
CA LEU A 155 8.30 -1.41 13.34
C LEU A 155 9.47 -0.74 12.60
N ALA A 156 9.19 0.19 11.67
CA ALA A 156 10.23 0.94 10.97
C ALA A 156 10.97 1.89 11.94
N GLU A 157 10.25 2.55 12.85
CA GLU A 157 10.82 3.37 13.92
C GLU A 157 11.64 2.52 14.90
N GLU A 158 11.12 1.39 15.37
CA GLU A 158 11.80 0.47 16.31
C GLU A 158 13.11 -0.08 15.72
N LEU A 159 13.09 -0.45 14.44
CA LEU A 159 14.25 -1.03 13.75
C LEU A 159 15.16 0.04 13.13
N GLN A 160 14.75 1.31 13.13
CA GLN A 160 15.43 2.40 12.43
C GLN A 160 15.65 2.08 10.95
N LYS A 161 14.60 1.60 10.27
CA LYS A 161 14.61 1.20 8.86
C LYS A 161 13.68 2.10 8.03
N PRO A 162 13.99 2.29 6.74
CA PRO A 162 13.11 3.04 5.85
C PRO A 162 11.76 2.35 5.68
N LEU A 163 10.70 3.16 5.59
CA LEU A 163 9.33 2.75 5.30
C LEU A 163 8.93 3.22 3.90
N VAL A 164 8.43 2.30 3.08
CA VAL A 164 7.83 2.59 1.78
C VAL A 164 6.34 2.24 1.82
N VAL A 165 5.48 3.22 1.57
CA VAL A 165 4.02 3.06 1.56
C VAL A 165 3.51 3.11 0.12
N GLY A 166 2.99 1.99 -0.38
CA GLY A 166 2.30 1.89 -1.66
C GLY A 166 0.79 1.90 -1.48
N TYR A 167 0.06 2.82 -2.13
CA TYR A 167 -1.41 2.90 -2.06
C TYR A 167 -2.07 2.92 -3.45
N GLN A 168 -3.19 2.22 -3.65
CA GLN A 168 -3.86 2.14 -4.97
C GLN A 168 -4.85 3.29 -5.23
N ASN A 169 -5.75 3.50 -4.29
CA ASN A 169 -6.85 4.45 -4.43
C ASN A 169 -6.49 5.81 -3.82
N ASN A 170 -6.90 6.07 -2.58
CA ASN A 170 -6.73 7.37 -1.93
C ASN A 170 -6.39 7.23 -0.44
N PHE A 171 -6.06 8.35 0.19
CA PHE A 171 -6.15 8.48 1.64
C PHE A 171 -7.63 8.46 2.07
N CYS A 172 -7.90 8.25 3.36
CA CYS A 172 -9.25 8.40 3.89
C CYS A 172 -9.88 9.71 3.40
N PHE A 173 -11.12 9.65 2.92
CA PHE A 173 -11.88 10.84 2.54
C PHE A 173 -12.38 11.63 3.76
N ARG A 174 -12.19 11.12 4.99
CA ARG A 174 -12.49 11.87 6.21
C ARG A 174 -11.38 12.89 6.46
N ALA A 175 -11.79 14.15 6.69
CA ALA A 175 -10.90 15.28 6.94
C ALA A 175 -9.99 15.08 8.18
N GLU A 176 -10.38 14.20 9.11
CA GLU A 176 -9.75 13.99 10.41
C GLU A 176 -9.23 12.53 10.56
N CYS A 177 -8.54 12.02 9.56
CA CYS A 177 -7.91 10.70 9.68
C CYS A 177 -6.52 10.85 10.32
N TYR A 178 -6.38 10.42 11.58
CA TYR A 178 -5.11 10.49 12.32
C TYR A 178 -3.97 9.73 11.61
N GLU A 179 -4.26 8.58 10.99
CA GLU A 179 -3.29 7.83 10.19
C GLU A 179 -2.79 8.65 9.00
N ARG A 180 -3.70 9.33 8.29
CA ARG A 180 -3.33 10.25 7.19
C ARG A 180 -2.47 11.40 7.73
N GLU A 181 -2.90 12.08 8.78
CA GLU A 181 -2.13 13.19 9.34
C GLU A 181 -0.71 12.73 9.69
N PHE A 182 -0.60 11.58 10.35
CA PHE A 182 0.67 11.01 10.79
C PHE A 182 1.61 10.66 9.63
N ILE A 183 1.10 10.18 8.51
CA ILE A 183 1.95 9.86 7.34
C ILE A 183 2.19 11.04 6.41
N THR A 184 1.29 12.01 6.37
CA THR A 184 1.51 13.24 5.58
C THR A 184 2.41 14.23 6.30
N ASP A 185 2.49 14.16 7.63
CA ASP A 185 3.37 14.97 8.46
C ASP A 185 4.68 14.21 8.75
N ARG A 186 5.69 14.52 7.94
CA ARG A 186 7.01 13.84 8.01
C ARG A 186 7.71 14.03 9.34
N GLU A 187 7.42 15.08 10.09
CA GLU A 187 8.07 15.34 11.39
C GLU A 187 7.57 14.39 12.47
N LYS A 188 6.40 13.77 12.28
CA LYS A 188 5.83 12.82 13.23
C LYS A 188 6.40 11.41 13.11
N ILE A 189 7.04 11.06 11.98
CA ILE A 189 7.64 9.75 11.76
C ILE A 189 9.15 9.79 11.96
N LYS A 190 9.64 8.98 12.90
CA LYS A 190 11.06 8.96 13.29
C LYS A 190 11.92 8.03 12.42
N CYS A 191 11.56 7.85 11.16
CA CYS A 191 12.33 7.10 10.17
C CYS A 191 12.12 7.67 8.76
N PRO A 192 13.00 7.36 7.78
CA PRO A 192 12.80 7.77 6.39
C PRO A 192 11.52 7.13 5.83
N VAL A 193 10.60 7.96 5.33
CA VAL A 193 9.33 7.48 4.75
C VAL A 193 9.15 7.99 3.33
N THR A 194 8.82 7.07 2.43
CA THR A 194 8.36 7.38 1.08
C THR A 194 6.95 6.87 0.87
N ILE A 195 6.10 7.69 0.26
CA ILE A 195 4.72 7.36 -0.03
C ILE A 195 4.53 7.47 -1.54
N ALA A 196 4.07 6.38 -2.17
CA ALA A 196 3.91 6.27 -3.61
C ALA A 196 2.56 5.68 -3.96
N ARG A 197 1.91 6.25 -4.98
CA ARG A 197 0.73 5.63 -5.58
C ARG A 197 1.18 4.42 -6.40
N ILE A 198 0.49 3.30 -6.25
CA ILE A 198 0.72 2.07 -7.01
C ILE A 198 -0.54 1.73 -7.82
N TRP A 199 -0.40 0.89 -8.84
CA TRP A 199 -1.52 0.42 -9.65
C TRP A 199 -1.59 -1.11 -9.60
N PRO A 200 -2.78 -1.71 -9.61
CA PRO A 200 -2.89 -3.12 -9.96
C PRO A 200 -2.31 -3.26 -11.38
N LEU A 201 -1.19 -3.98 -11.51
CA LEU A 201 -0.54 -4.19 -12.80
C LEU A 201 -1.39 -5.10 -13.67
#